data_AF-A0A7V3CY32-F1
#
_entry.id   AF-A0A7V3CY32-F1
#
_cell.length_a   1.000
_cell.length_b   1.000
_cell.length_c   1.000
_cell.angle_alpha   90.00
_cell.angle_beta   90.00
_cell.angle_gamma   90.00
#
_symmetry.space_group_name_H-M   'P 1'
#
loop_
_entity.id
_entity.type
_entity.pdbx_description
1 polymer ?
#
loop_
_entity_poly.entity_id
_entity_poly.type
_entity_poly.pdbx_seq_one_letter_code
_entity_poly.pdbx_strand_id
1 'polypeptide(L)'
;MRKLILQFLIVINLITYISFYLNFAEPIVHFTFVSILLSILYIAIVAIIKKLDLKQNQIIGLIAIGILFRIILFPIEPIASDDVYRYIWDGKVQANGINPYTYAPTDEALKHLHSEMLPSKINYPDMKTIYPPYSQWMFLISYLIAGEEIWGIKLLLLLSEISTIILIFFSLRNFKAEEKYSLIYALSPLPILQFFIDAHVDGFGITLLSLFFYFISKNKLLYGYFTLGFSIASKLITIMIYPFLLKGRSIRNFLSVIIVPIVTVALLYLSYSINGFPFESLFIFAQKWYSNGAIFTLFQKIFSDNFIARLTSLSLFFVSFVWLYISGKSFKEKIFLIFVLFF
;
A
#
# COMPACT_ATOMS: atom_id res chain seq x y z
N MET A 1 26.71 -20.03 14.53
CA MET A 1 25.53 -19.76 15.39
C MET A 1 24.49 -18.83 14.74
N ARG A 2 24.76 -17.55 14.45
CA ARG A 2 23.74 -16.60 13.91
C ARG A 2 23.02 -17.04 12.63
N LYS A 3 23.73 -17.67 11.67
CA LYS A 3 23.12 -18.21 10.43
C LYS A 3 22.12 -19.33 10.72
N LEU A 4 22.43 -20.22 11.66
CA LEU A 4 21.53 -21.29 12.09
C LEU A 4 20.28 -20.74 12.77
N ILE A 5 20.45 -19.71 13.61
CA ILE A 5 19.31 -19.00 14.24
C ILE A 5 18.42 -18.36 13.16
N LEU A 6 19.01 -17.71 12.15
CA LEU A 6 18.22 -17.14 11.05
C LEU A 6 17.43 -18.22 10.31
N GLN A 7 18.03 -19.35 9.97
CA GLN A 7 17.35 -20.47 9.31
C GLN A 7 16.19 -20.99 10.18
N PHE A 8 16.42 -21.17 11.48
CA PHE A 8 15.39 -21.60 12.42
C PHE A 8 14.21 -20.61 12.48
N LEU A 9 14.48 -19.31 12.57
CA LEU A 9 13.43 -18.28 12.56
C LEU A 9 12.63 -18.24 11.25
N ILE A 10 13.28 -18.49 10.11
CA ILE A 10 12.62 -18.58 8.81
C ILE A 10 11.68 -19.80 8.75
N VAL A 11 12.09 -20.94 9.30
CA VAL A 11 11.23 -22.13 9.40
C VAL A 11 10.04 -21.87 10.31
N ILE A 12 10.24 -21.22 11.46
CA ILE A 12 9.12 -20.83 12.34
C ILE A 12 8.17 -19.90 11.59
N ASN A 13 8.67 -18.89 10.88
CA ASN A 13 7.83 -17.99 10.08
C ASN A 13 6.97 -18.78 9.08
N LEU A 14 7.56 -19.73 8.36
CA LEU A 14 6.83 -20.57 7.43
C LEU A 14 5.71 -21.35 8.13
N ILE A 15 5.99 -22.00 9.26
CA ILE A 15 4.98 -22.73 10.05
C ILE A 15 3.87 -21.77 10.52
N THR A 16 4.23 -20.58 10.99
CA THR A 16 3.28 -19.57 11.41
C THR A 16 2.40 -19.10 10.26
N TYR A 17 2.93 -18.91 9.05
CA TYR A 17 2.12 -18.60 7.85
C TYR A 17 1.21 -19.77 7.44
N ILE A 18 1.71 -21.01 7.48
CA ILE A 18 0.91 -22.20 7.15
C ILE A 18 -0.30 -22.34 8.09
N SER A 19 -0.24 -21.79 9.31
CA SER A 19 -1.37 -21.81 10.23
C SER A 19 -2.62 -21.10 9.69
N PHE A 20 -2.52 -20.25 8.66
CA PHE A 20 -3.69 -19.66 7.99
C PHE A 20 -4.55 -20.68 7.21
N TYR A 21 -4.01 -21.85 6.90
CA TYR A 21 -4.76 -22.95 6.30
C TYR A 21 -5.60 -23.74 7.30
N LEU A 22 -5.42 -23.49 8.60
CA LEU A 22 -6.21 -24.14 9.63
C LEU A 22 -7.54 -23.41 9.78
N ASN A 23 -8.62 -24.19 9.89
CA ASN A 23 -9.97 -23.64 10.05
C ASN A 23 -10.23 -23.30 11.52
N PHE A 24 -10.20 -22.01 11.86
CA PHE A 24 -10.52 -21.51 13.20
C PHE A 24 -11.93 -20.94 13.24
N ALA A 25 -12.62 -21.10 14.38
CA ALA A 25 -13.96 -20.55 14.59
C ALA A 25 -14.01 -19.01 14.48
N GLU A 26 -12.93 -18.34 14.88
CA GLU A 26 -12.77 -16.89 14.79
C GLU A 26 -11.53 -16.52 13.97
N PRO A 27 -11.64 -16.48 12.62
CA PRO A 27 -10.51 -16.22 11.73
C PRO A 27 -9.77 -14.91 12.03
N ILE A 28 -10.49 -13.86 12.44
CA ILE A 28 -9.91 -12.55 12.74
C ILE A 28 -9.03 -12.55 14.01
N VAL A 29 -9.40 -13.34 15.02
CA VAL A 29 -8.60 -13.48 16.25
C VAL A 29 -7.31 -14.23 15.94
N HIS A 30 -7.40 -15.31 15.15
CA HIS A 30 -6.24 -16.04 14.67
C HIS A 30 -5.32 -15.13 13.83
N PHE A 31 -5.87 -14.39 12.87
CA PHE A 31 -5.13 -13.42 12.06
C PHE A 31 -4.39 -12.40 12.93
N THR A 32 -5.03 -11.88 13.96
CA THR A 32 -4.43 -10.92 14.89
C THR A 32 -3.26 -11.54 15.65
N PHE A 33 -3.45 -12.73 16.24
CA PHE A 33 -2.41 -13.43 16.98
C PHE A 33 -1.20 -13.76 16.08
N VAL A 34 -1.45 -14.30 14.88
CA VAL A 34 -0.43 -14.61 13.90
C VAL A 34 0.33 -13.35 13.46
N SER A 35 -0.38 -12.25 13.21
CA SER A 35 0.21 -10.96 12.84
C SER A 35 1.18 -10.44 13.91
N ILE A 36 0.80 -10.54 15.19
CA ILE A 36 1.65 -10.15 16.32
C ILE A 36 2.89 -11.05 16.40
N LEU A 37 2.69 -12.37 16.35
CA LEU A 37 3.79 -13.34 16.42
C LEU A 37 4.79 -13.14 15.28
N LEU A 38 4.31 -13.02 14.04
CA LEU A 38 5.14 -12.73 12.87
C LEU A 38 5.91 -11.41 13.03
N SER A 39 5.28 -10.38 13.61
CA SER A 39 5.94 -9.10 13.87
C SER A 39 7.09 -9.22 14.88
N ILE A 40 6.89 -10.00 15.96
CA ILE A 40 7.94 -10.28 16.95
C ILE A 40 9.11 -11.05 16.29
N LEU A 41 8.79 -12.10 15.53
CA LEU A 41 9.80 -12.88 14.81
C LEU A 41 10.56 -12.03 13.79
N TYR A 42 9.86 -11.13 13.10
CA TYR A 42 10.44 -10.22 12.12
C TYR A 42 11.46 -9.26 12.76
N ILE A 43 11.18 -8.71 13.95
CA ILE A 43 12.16 -7.88 14.69
C ILE A 43 13.45 -8.67 14.95
N ALA A 44 13.34 -9.93 15.38
CA ALA A 44 14.49 -10.80 15.61
C ALA A 44 15.27 -11.09 14.30
N ILE A 45 14.55 -11.38 13.20
CA ILE A 45 15.14 -11.60 11.86
C ILE A 45 15.92 -10.36 11.42
N VAL A 46 15.33 -9.17 11.49
CA VAL A 46 15.99 -7.91 11.09
C VAL A 46 17.22 -7.65 11.95
N ALA A 47 17.14 -7.86 13.27
CA ALA A 47 18.27 -7.70 14.18
C ALA A 47 19.45 -8.62 13.84
N ILE A 48 19.16 -9.85 13.36
CA ILE A 48 20.18 -10.80 12.92
C ILE A 48 20.74 -10.42 11.54
N ILE A 49 19.90 -10.06 10.57
CA ILE A 49 20.32 -9.64 9.22
C ILE A 49 21.28 -8.45 9.28
N LYS A 50 21.00 -7.46 10.15
CA LYS A 50 21.89 -6.29 10.35
C LYS A 50 23.29 -6.69 10.80
N LYS A 51 23.44 -7.82 11.51
CA LYS A 51 24.70 -8.31 12.10
C LYS A 51 25.38 -9.42 11.29
N LEU A 52 24.79 -9.83 10.17
CA LEU A 52 25.33 -10.88 9.30
C LEU A 52 25.95 -10.27 8.05
N ASP A 53 27.09 -10.83 7.66
CA ASP A 53 27.65 -10.65 6.33
C ASP A 53 27.12 -11.76 5.43
N LEU A 54 26.22 -11.37 4.54
CA LEU A 54 25.53 -12.26 3.61
C LEU A 54 26.15 -12.10 2.22
N LYS A 55 26.55 -13.21 1.62
CA LYS A 55 26.95 -13.24 0.21
C LYS A 55 25.72 -13.02 -0.68
N GLN A 56 25.93 -12.54 -1.90
CA GLN A 56 24.85 -12.22 -2.83
C GLN A 56 23.90 -13.40 -3.10
N ASN A 57 24.43 -14.62 -3.24
CA ASN A 57 23.62 -15.83 -3.40
C ASN A 57 22.72 -16.12 -2.18
N GLN A 58 23.19 -15.80 -0.97
CA GLN A 58 22.38 -15.94 0.25
C GLN A 58 21.27 -14.90 0.31
N ILE A 59 21.55 -13.66 -0.13
CA ILE A 59 20.54 -12.60 -0.23
C ILE A 59 19.46 -13.02 -1.23
N ILE A 60 19.85 -13.48 -2.43
CA ILE A 60 18.92 -13.95 -3.46
C ILE A 60 18.09 -15.13 -2.94
N GLY A 61 18.71 -16.10 -2.25
CA GLY A 61 18.00 -17.22 -1.65
C GLY A 61 16.95 -16.78 -0.61
N LEU A 62 17.27 -15.80 0.24
CA LEU A 62 16.31 -15.27 1.21
C LEU A 62 15.21 -14.42 0.55
N ILE A 63 15.51 -13.70 -0.54
CA ILE A 63 14.48 -13.04 -1.36
C ILE A 63 13.53 -14.07 -1.95
N ALA A 64 14.06 -15.17 -2.51
CA ALA A 64 13.25 -16.24 -3.07
C ALA A 64 12.33 -16.87 -2.00
N ILE A 65 12.81 -17.03 -0.77
CA ILE A 65 11.97 -17.46 0.36
C ILE A 65 10.86 -16.44 0.67
N GLY A 66 11.17 -15.15 0.69
CA GLY A 66 10.16 -14.10 0.87
C GLY A 66 9.08 -14.11 -0.22
N ILE A 67 9.46 -14.38 -1.48
CA ILE A 67 8.52 -14.56 -2.60
C ILE A 67 7.70 -15.84 -2.40
N LEU A 68 8.34 -16.94 -1.97
CA LEU A 68 7.66 -18.20 -1.69
C LEU A 68 6.58 -18.05 -0.63
N PHE A 69 6.80 -17.27 0.43
CA PHE A 69 5.75 -16.97 1.42
C PHE A 69 4.51 -16.33 0.81
N ARG A 70 4.70 -15.41 -0.15
CA ARG A 70 3.60 -14.75 -0.87
C ARG A 70 2.83 -15.75 -1.74
N ILE A 71 3.55 -16.63 -2.45
CA ILE A 71 2.94 -17.69 -3.27
C ILE A 71 2.17 -18.68 -2.41
N ILE A 72 2.72 -19.10 -1.26
CA ILE A 72 2.07 -20.04 -0.35
C ILE A 72 0.76 -19.46 0.20
N LEU A 73 0.65 -18.15 0.41
CA LEU A 73 -0.59 -17.54 0.92
C LEU A 73 -1.56 -17.09 -0.16
N PHE A 74 -1.17 -17.22 -1.44
CA PHE A 74 -1.97 -16.78 -2.58
C PHE A 74 -3.42 -17.33 -2.56
N PRO A 75 -3.67 -18.62 -2.23
CA PRO A 75 -5.03 -19.19 -2.22
C PRO A 75 -5.89 -18.80 -1.01
N ILE A 76 -5.34 -18.16 0.02
CA ILE A 76 -6.07 -17.85 1.25
C ILE A 76 -7.06 -16.72 0.98
N GLU A 77 -8.34 -16.90 1.26
CA GLU A 77 -9.34 -15.82 1.14
C GLU A 77 -9.04 -14.63 2.09
N PRO A 78 -9.44 -13.40 1.75
CA PRO A 78 -9.29 -12.24 2.65
C PRO A 78 -9.90 -12.49 4.03
N ILE A 79 -9.22 -12.03 5.08
CA ILE A 79 -9.61 -12.31 6.47
C ILE A 79 -9.94 -11.01 7.21
N ALA A 80 -9.10 -9.98 7.08
CA ALA A 80 -9.23 -8.75 7.86
C ALA A 80 -9.87 -7.60 7.09
N SER A 81 -10.05 -7.72 5.77
CA SER A 81 -10.70 -6.71 4.93
C SER A 81 -11.55 -7.34 3.83
N ASP A 82 -12.63 -6.66 3.47
CA ASP A 82 -13.54 -6.96 2.37
C ASP A 82 -13.40 -5.97 1.18
N ASP A 83 -12.42 -5.05 1.23
CA ASP A 83 -12.17 -4.05 0.18
C ASP A 83 -11.97 -4.68 -1.21
N VAL A 84 -11.51 -5.93 -1.27
CA VAL A 84 -11.27 -6.63 -2.53
C VAL A 84 -12.51 -6.73 -3.42
N TYR A 85 -13.70 -6.86 -2.81
CA TYR A 85 -14.95 -6.94 -3.56
C TYR A 85 -15.26 -5.60 -4.23
N ARG A 86 -14.84 -4.49 -3.61
CA ARG A 86 -14.95 -3.17 -4.22
C ARG A 86 -14.01 -3.02 -5.41
N TYR A 87 -12.79 -3.53 -5.31
CA TYR A 87 -11.83 -3.53 -6.42
C TYR A 87 -12.39 -4.29 -7.63
N ILE A 88 -12.91 -5.50 -7.41
CA ILE A 88 -13.48 -6.34 -8.45
C ILE A 88 -14.69 -5.66 -9.10
N TRP A 89 -15.59 -5.09 -8.30
CA TRP A 89 -16.76 -4.37 -8.78
C TRP A 89 -16.40 -3.18 -9.67
N ASP A 90 -15.50 -2.32 -9.21
CA ASP A 90 -15.08 -1.16 -9.99
C ASP A 90 -14.39 -1.59 -11.30
N GLY A 91 -13.68 -2.72 -11.30
CA GLY A 91 -13.14 -3.35 -12.51
C GLY A 91 -14.25 -3.82 -13.47
N LYS A 92 -15.29 -4.48 -12.96
CA LYS A 92 -16.45 -4.93 -13.73
C LYS A 92 -17.21 -3.76 -14.39
N VAL A 93 -17.45 -2.70 -13.62
CA VAL A 93 -18.11 -1.48 -14.11
C VAL A 93 -17.33 -0.87 -15.28
N GLN A 94 -16.01 -0.74 -15.13
CA GLN A 94 -15.14 -0.24 -16.20
C GLN A 94 -15.09 -1.16 -17.42
N ALA A 95 -15.07 -2.48 -17.22
CA ALA A 95 -15.06 -3.44 -18.32
C ALA A 95 -16.35 -3.36 -19.19
N ASN A 96 -17.44 -2.84 -18.62
CA ASN A 96 -18.69 -2.54 -19.32
C ASN A 96 -18.76 -1.11 -19.87
N GLY A 97 -17.63 -0.39 -19.92
CA GLY A 97 -17.54 0.97 -20.47
C GLY A 97 -18.13 2.06 -19.57
N ILE A 98 -18.42 1.75 -18.30
CA ILE A 98 -19.02 2.70 -17.37
C ILE A 98 -17.93 3.28 -16.47
N ASN A 99 -17.99 4.60 -16.26
CA ASN A 99 -17.09 5.30 -15.36
C ASN A 99 -17.44 4.98 -13.88
N PRO A 100 -16.51 4.40 -13.08
CA PRO A 100 -16.78 3.94 -11.71
C PRO A 100 -17.02 5.09 -10.71
N TYR A 101 -16.77 6.35 -11.10
CA TYR A 101 -17.08 7.54 -10.30
C TYR A 101 -18.50 8.08 -10.54
N THR A 102 -19.32 7.41 -11.37
CA THR A 102 -20.66 7.91 -11.74
C THR A 102 -21.73 7.44 -10.79
N TYR A 103 -21.76 6.14 -10.51
CA TYR A 103 -22.83 5.47 -9.78
C TYR A 103 -22.26 4.66 -8.59
N ALA A 104 -23.06 4.54 -7.54
CA ALA A 104 -22.77 3.61 -6.46
C ALA A 104 -23.10 2.16 -6.89
N PRO A 105 -22.45 1.14 -6.30
CA PRO A 105 -22.77 -0.26 -6.60
C PRO A 105 -24.26 -0.64 -6.53
N THR A 106 -25.04 -0.04 -5.62
CA THR A 106 -26.48 -0.28 -5.44
C THR A 106 -27.39 0.53 -6.35
N ASP A 107 -26.84 1.41 -7.19
CA ASP A 107 -27.64 2.24 -8.10
C ASP A 107 -28.39 1.37 -9.12
N GLU A 108 -29.67 1.69 -9.38
CA GLU A 108 -30.52 0.97 -10.35
C GLU A 108 -29.90 0.95 -11.75
N ALA A 109 -29.12 1.97 -12.14
CA ALA A 109 -28.41 2.00 -13.41
C ALA A 109 -27.40 0.84 -13.57
N LEU A 110 -26.89 0.29 -12.47
CA LEU A 110 -25.89 -0.79 -12.46
C LEU A 110 -26.49 -2.16 -12.13
N LYS A 111 -27.80 -2.29 -11.94
CA LYS A 111 -28.48 -3.54 -11.57
C LYS A 111 -28.25 -4.69 -12.55
N HIS A 112 -28.11 -4.37 -13.84
CA HIS A 112 -27.78 -5.34 -14.89
C HIS A 112 -26.37 -5.94 -14.75
N LEU A 113 -25.50 -5.34 -13.93
CA LEU A 113 -24.18 -5.86 -13.58
C LEU A 113 -24.15 -6.63 -12.25
N HIS A 114 -25.29 -6.80 -11.56
CA HIS A 114 -25.31 -7.60 -10.33
C HIS A 114 -25.11 -9.08 -10.64
N SER A 115 -24.43 -9.79 -9.74
CA SER A 115 -24.20 -11.23 -9.77
C SER A 115 -24.66 -11.84 -8.44
N GLU A 116 -24.54 -13.17 -8.29
CA GLU A 116 -24.81 -13.82 -7.01
C GLU A 116 -23.90 -13.30 -5.88
N MET A 117 -22.70 -12.81 -6.23
CA MET A 117 -21.70 -12.33 -5.27
C MET A 117 -21.68 -10.81 -5.10
N LEU A 118 -21.89 -10.03 -6.17
CA LEU A 118 -21.75 -8.58 -6.17
C LEU A 118 -23.07 -7.91 -6.50
N PRO A 119 -23.47 -6.84 -5.78
CA PRO A 119 -22.66 -6.06 -4.85
C PRO A 119 -22.78 -6.49 -3.37
N SER A 120 -23.41 -7.64 -3.07
CA SER A 120 -23.76 -8.03 -1.68
C SER A 120 -22.56 -8.15 -0.72
N LYS A 121 -21.36 -8.47 -1.24
CA LYS A 121 -20.11 -8.51 -0.47
C LYS A 121 -19.33 -7.19 -0.40
N ILE A 122 -19.78 -6.13 -1.09
CA ILE A 122 -19.07 -4.86 -1.13
C ILE A 122 -19.36 -4.07 0.14
N ASN A 123 -18.32 -3.57 0.79
CA ASN A 123 -18.45 -2.60 1.87
C ASN A 123 -18.88 -1.22 1.34
N TYR A 124 -19.75 -0.53 2.08
CA TYR A 124 -20.30 0.79 1.70
C TYR A 124 -20.84 0.82 0.25
N PRO A 125 -21.77 -0.10 -0.11
CA PRO A 125 -22.19 -0.28 -1.50
C PRO A 125 -23.03 0.89 -2.03
N ASP A 126 -23.47 1.80 -1.15
CA ASP A 126 -24.17 3.04 -1.50
C ASP A 126 -23.22 4.21 -1.80
N MET A 127 -21.91 4.01 -1.71
CA MET A 127 -20.92 5.03 -2.05
C MET A 127 -20.32 4.81 -3.44
N LYS A 128 -20.10 5.88 -4.19
CA LYS A 128 -19.26 5.84 -5.41
C LYS A 128 -17.80 5.60 -5.02
N THR A 129 -16.97 5.28 -6.00
CA THR A 129 -15.59 4.86 -5.70
C THR A 129 -14.76 6.00 -5.11
N ILE A 130 -13.90 5.66 -4.15
CA ILE A 130 -12.88 6.54 -3.58
C ILE A 130 -11.49 6.26 -4.16
N TYR A 131 -11.33 5.17 -4.92
CA TYR A 131 -10.02 4.73 -5.36
C TYR A 131 -9.48 5.61 -6.48
N PRO A 132 -8.21 6.03 -6.42
CA PRO A 132 -7.58 6.83 -7.46
C PRO A 132 -7.46 6.12 -8.84
N PRO A 133 -7.32 6.89 -9.95
CA PRO A 133 -7.32 6.39 -11.33
C PRO A 133 -6.36 5.25 -11.66
N TYR A 134 -5.14 5.22 -11.11
CA TYR A 134 -4.21 4.13 -11.40
C TYR A 134 -4.68 2.82 -10.78
N SER A 135 -5.22 2.89 -9.57
CA SER A 135 -5.83 1.72 -8.92
C SER A 135 -7.04 1.23 -9.71
N GLN A 136 -7.86 2.16 -10.23
CA GLN A 136 -8.96 1.82 -11.14
C GLN A 136 -8.50 1.04 -12.38
N TRP A 137 -7.37 1.42 -12.99
CA TRP A 137 -6.80 0.65 -14.10
C TRP A 137 -6.36 -0.76 -13.70
N MET A 138 -5.77 -0.91 -12.51
CA MET A 138 -5.40 -2.24 -12.01
C MET A 138 -6.64 -3.10 -11.72
N PHE A 139 -7.73 -2.48 -11.26
CA PHE A 139 -9.01 -3.17 -11.05
C PHE A 139 -9.63 -3.65 -12.36
N LEU A 140 -9.61 -2.80 -13.40
CA LEU A 140 -10.03 -3.18 -14.74
C LEU A 140 -9.19 -4.35 -15.27
N ILE A 141 -7.86 -4.27 -15.18
CA ILE A 141 -6.97 -5.34 -15.64
C ILE A 141 -7.23 -6.64 -14.86
N SER A 142 -7.43 -6.55 -13.54
CA SER A 142 -7.78 -7.69 -12.70
C SER A 142 -9.05 -8.38 -13.18
N TYR A 143 -10.11 -7.61 -13.44
CA TYR A 143 -11.38 -8.14 -13.93
C TYR A 143 -11.24 -8.74 -15.33
N LEU A 144 -10.45 -8.14 -16.23
CA LEU A 144 -10.20 -8.71 -17.56
C LEU A 144 -9.42 -10.04 -17.51
N ILE A 145 -8.59 -10.25 -16.49
CA ILE A 145 -7.81 -11.48 -16.30
C ILE A 145 -8.67 -12.60 -15.70
N ALA A 146 -9.49 -12.27 -14.70
CA ALA A 146 -10.07 -13.26 -13.79
C ALA A 146 -11.59 -13.13 -13.59
N GLY A 147 -12.24 -12.16 -14.23
CA GLY A 147 -13.64 -11.84 -13.97
C GLY A 147 -13.86 -11.40 -12.53
N GLU A 148 -14.83 -12.00 -11.85
CA GLU A 148 -15.12 -11.71 -10.45
C GLU A 148 -14.21 -12.44 -9.45
N GLU A 149 -13.24 -13.20 -9.92
CA GLU A 149 -12.35 -13.98 -9.05
C GLU A 149 -11.24 -13.13 -8.41
N ILE A 150 -11.01 -13.34 -7.11
CA ILE A 150 -10.01 -12.59 -6.31
C ILE A 150 -8.57 -12.84 -6.79
N TRP A 151 -8.29 -13.99 -7.42
CA TRP A 151 -6.92 -14.31 -7.83
C TRP A 151 -6.36 -13.33 -8.87
N GLY A 152 -7.21 -12.65 -9.66
CA GLY A 152 -6.79 -11.66 -10.65
C GLY A 152 -6.00 -10.51 -10.02
N ILE A 153 -6.53 -9.93 -8.93
CA ILE A 153 -5.87 -8.81 -8.25
C ILE A 153 -4.66 -9.28 -7.46
N LYS A 154 -4.73 -10.47 -6.85
CA LYS A 154 -3.59 -11.07 -6.16
C LYS A 154 -2.43 -11.35 -7.11
N LEU A 155 -2.69 -11.74 -8.35
CA LEU A 155 -1.66 -11.90 -9.37
C LEU A 155 -0.96 -10.56 -9.66
N LEU A 156 -1.72 -9.48 -9.87
CA LEU A 156 -1.15 -8.16 -10.10
C LEU A 156 -0.34 -7.67 -8.88
N LEU A 157 -0.82 -7.91 -7.66
CA LEU A 157 -0.11 -7.59 -6.43
C LEU A 157 1.16 -8.43 -6.26
N LEU A 158 1.15 -9.70 -6.65
CA LEU A 158 2.35 -10.55 -6.66
C LEU A 158 3.45 -10.00 -7.57
N LEU A 159 3.08 -9.64 -8.81
CA LEU A 159 4.01 -9.04 -9.76
C LEU A 159 4.55 -7.69 -9.26
N SER A 160 3.69 -6.90 -8.62
CA SER A 160 4.04 -5.62 -8.00
C SER A 160 5.04 -5.79 -6.86
N GLU A 161 4.84 -6.80 -6.01
CA GLU A 161 5.71 -7.10 -4.88
C GLU A 161 7.08 -7.64 -5.31
N ILE A 162 7.12 -8.53 -6.31
CA ILE A 162 8.37 -8.99 -6.92
C ILE A 162 9.12 -7.78 -7.49
N SER A 163 8.42 -6.91 -8.23
CA SER A 163 8.99 -5.68 -8.80
C SER A 163 9.52 -4.76 -7.70
N THR A 164 8.78 -4.58 -6.61
CA THR A 164 9.19 -3.77 -5.46
C THR A 164 10.49 -4.28 -4.85
N ILE A 165 10.60 -5.58 -4.58
CA ILE A 165 11.81 -6.18 -3.99
C ILE A 165 13.02 -5.98 -4.93
N ILE A 166 12.83 -6.19 -6.23
CA ILE A 166 13.87 -5.99 -7.25
C ILE A 166 14.30 -4.51 -7.31
N LEU A 167 13.34 -3.59 -7.33
CA LEU A 167 13.60 -2.15 -7.38
C LEU A 167 14.33 -1.65 -6.13
N ILE A 168 13.94 -2.14 -4.94
CA ILE A 168 14.65 -1.84 -3.68
C ILE A 168 16.09 -2.36 -3.75
N PHE A 169 16.28 -3.61 -4.15
CA PHE A 169 17.61 -4.22 -4.27
C PHE A 169 18.53 -3.41 -5.20
N PHE A 170 18.07 -3.06 -6.39
CA PHE A 170 18.87 -2.26 -7.32
C PHE A 170 19.04 -0.81 -6.89
N SER A 171 18.06 -0.22 -6.21
CA SER A 171 18.20 1.12 -5.63
C SER A 171 19.30 1.15 -4.58
N LEU A 172 19.34 0.15 -3.68
CA LEU A 172 20.40 0.01 -2.68
C LEU A 172 21.78 -0.09 -3.34
N ARG A 173 21.91 -0.94 -4.37
CA ARG A 173 23.14 -1.07 -5.17
C ARG A 173 23.58 0.27 -5.77
N ASN A 174 22.66 1.00 -6.41
CA ASN A 174 22.97 2.28 -7.04
C ASN A 174 23.37 3.35 -6.00
N PHE A 175 22.77 3.31 -4.80
CA PHE A 175 23.15 4.17 -3.68
C PHE A 175 24.40 3.71 -2.92
N LYS A 176 25.07 2.64 -3.37
CA LYS A 176 26.22 2.01 -2.69
C LYS A 176 25.92 1.59 -1.24
N ALA A 177 24.65 1.25 -0.96
CA ALA A 177 24.21 0.67 0.30
C ALA A 177 24.27 -0.86 0.25
N GLU A 178 24.29 -1.51 1.42
CA GLU A 178 24.30 -2.97 1.47
C GLU A 178 22.99 -3.56 0.94
N GLU A 179 23.11 -4.41 -0.08
CA GLU A 179 21.98 -5.07 -0.74
C GLU A 179 21.15 -5.95 0.21
N LYS A 180 21.77 -6.47 1.29
CA LYS A 180 21.09 -7.30 2.29
C LYS A 180 19.92 -6.58 2.96
N TYR A 181 19.88 -5.25 2.94
CA TYR A 181 18.77 -4.50 3.49
C TYR A 181 17.48 -4.59 2.66
N SER A 182 17.52 -5.10 1.43
CA SER A 182 16.29 -5.45 0.70
C SER A 182 15.48 -6.54 1.41
N LEU A 183 16.16 -7.39 2.20
CA LEU A 183 15.54 -8.46 2.99
C LEU A 183 14.62 -7.91 4.10
N ILE A 184 14.83 -6.67 4.54
CA ILE A 184 13.94 -6.00 5.49
C ILE A 184 12.54 -5.90 4.87
N TYR A 185 12.43 -5.57 3.58
CA TYR A 185 11.14 -5.56 2.89
C TYR A 185 10.69 -6.97 2.50
N ALA A 186 11.57 -7.75 1.86
CA ALA A 186 11.19 -9.05 1.30
C ALA A 186 10.66 -10.04 2.36
N LEU A 187 11.15 -9.95 3.60
CA LEU A 187 10.72 -10.80 4.72
C LEU A 187 9.77 -10.08 5.70
N SER A 188 9.31 -8.88 5.37
CA SER A 188 8.35 -8.16 6.22
C SER A 188 7.00 -8.86 6.20
N PRO A 189 6.39 -9.14 7.37
CA PRO A 189 5.07 -9.75 7.42
C PRO A 189 3.97 -8.80 6.98
N LEU A 190 4.16 -7.48 7.12
CA LEU A 190 3.10 -6.52 6.82
C LEU A 190 2.66 -6.54 5.34
N PRO A 191 3.54 -6.41 4.33
CA PRO A 191 3.15 -6.57 2.92
C PRO A 191 2.58 -7.96 2.61
N ILE A 192 3.10 -9.00 3.26
CA ILE A 192 2.65 -10.37 3.03
C ILE A 192 1.19 -10.53 3.49
N LEU A 193 0.89 -10.12 4.73
CA LEU A 193 -0.46 -10.20 5.29
C LEU A 193 -1.42 -9.29 4.54
N GLN A 194 -1.07 -8.01 4.39
CA GLN A 194 -2.00 -7.01 3.84
C GLN A 194 -2.22 -7.16 2.33
N PHE A 195 -1.17 -7.45 1.54
CA PHE A 195 -1.30 -7.45 0.08
C PHE A 195 -1.63 -8.83 -0.48
N PHE A 196 -1.37 -9.92 0.24
CA PHE A 196 -1.65 -11.27 -0.27
C PHE A 196 -2.80 -11.98 0.41
N ILE A 197 -2.98 -11.80 1.72
CA ILE A 197 -4.19 -12.34 2.36
C ILE A 197 -5.34 -11.41 1.98
N ASP A 198 -5.27 -10.14 2.38
CA ASP A 198 -6.38 -9.19 2.21
C ASP A 198 -6.43 -8.48 0.84
N ALA A 199 -5.47 -8.77 -0.05
CA ALA A 199 -5.41 -8.21 -1.40
C ALA A 199 -5.42 -6.66 -1.45
N HIS A 200 -4.87 -5.98 -0.45
CA HIS A 200 -4.87 -4.52 -0.42
C HIS A 200 -4.09 -3.88 -1.57
N VAL A 201 -4.73 -2.90 -2.20
CA VAL A 201 -4.26 -2.16 -3.37
C VAL A 201 -2.96 -1.36 -3.15
N ASP A 202 -2.54 -1.16 -1.90
CA ASP A 202 -1.34 -0.41 -1.50
C ASP A 202 -0.06 -0.90 -2.18
N GLY A 203 0.02 -2.20 -2.48
CA GLY A 203 1.19 -2.80 -3.16
C GLY A 203 1.49 -2.13 -4.51
N PHE A 204 0.46 -1.64 -5.23
CA PHE A 204 0.63 -0.89 -6.48
C PHE A 204 1.33 0.44 -6.25
N GLY A 205 0.86 1.22 -5.27
CA GLY A 205 1.45 2.51 -4.91
C GLY A 205 2.89 2.35 -4.42
N ILE A 206 3.16 1.35 -3.57
CA ILE A 206 4.52 1.08 -3.05
C ILE A 206 5.49 0.68 -4.18
N THR A 207 5.01 -0.05 -5.19
CA THR A 207 5.83 -0.41 -6.36
C THR A 207 6.22 0.83 -7.14
N LEU A 208 5.27 1.72 -7.40
CA LEU A 208 5.51 2.99 -8.10
C LEU A 208 6.42 3.94 -7.30
N LEU A 209 6.28 3.95 -5.97
CA LEU A 209 7.19 4.68 -5.08
C LEU A 209 8.60 4.08 -5.10
N SER A 210 8.73 2.76 -5.13
CA SER A 210 10.03 2.08 -5.25
C SER A 210 10.67 2.36 -6.60
N LEU A 211 9.87 2.45 -7.67
CA LEU A 211 10.32 2.84 -9.00
C LEU A 211 10.77 4.31 -9.04
N PHE A 212 10.09 5.20 -8.31
CA PHE A 212 10.57 6.57 -8.09
C PHE A 212 11.99 6.57 -7.49
N PHE A 213 12.21 5.85 -6.39
CA PHE A 213 13.55 5.78 -5.77
C PHE A 213 14.59 5.15 -6.69
N TYR A 214 14.21 4.17 -7.49
CA TYR A 214 15.10 3.59 -8.51
C TYR A 214 15.53 4.64 -9.54
N PHE A 215 14.62 5.43 -10.10
CA PHE A 215 14.99 6.50 -11.03
C PHE A 215 15.82 7.60 -10.37
N ILE A 216 15.53 7.96 -9.12
CA ILE A 216 16.36 8.88 -8.33
C ILE A 216 17.78 8.33 -8.19
N SER A 217 17.93 7.03 -7.90
CA SER A 217 19.24 6.38 -7.78
C SER A 217 20.04 6.35 -9.09
N LYS A 218 19.38 6.50 -10.24
CA LYS A 218 19.98 6.63 -11.57
C LYS A 218 20.13 8.08 -12.05
N ASN A 219 19.83 9.07 -11.19
CA ASN A 219 19.79 10.49 -11.52
C ASN A 219 18.82 10.84 -12.68
N LYS A 220 17.74 10.08 -12.84
CA LYS A 220 16.69 10.26 -13.85
C LYS A 220 15.47 10.96 -13.23
N LEU A 221 15.66 12.21 -12.80
CA LEU A 221 14.70 12.93 -11.94
C LEU A 221 13.28 13.04 -12.51
N LEU A 222 13.14 13.41 -13.79
CA LEU A 222 11.82 13.57 -14.43
C LEU A 222 11.01 12.28 -14.45
N TYR A 223 11.66 11.16 -14.78
CA TYR A 223 11.02 9.84 -14.74
C TYR A 223 10.61 9.47 -13.32
N GLY A 224 11.45 9.79 -12.32
CA GLY A 224 11.07 9.63 -10.92
C GLY A 224 9.82 10.43 -10.57
N TYR A 225 9.77 11.73 -10.88
CA TYR A 225 8.60 12.55 -10.55
C TYR A 225 7.33 12.07 -11.26
N PHE A 226 7.46 11.62 -12.51
CA PHE A 226 6.35 11.01 -13.22
C PHE A 226 5.81 9.76 -12.48
N THR A 227 6.69 8.84 -12.06
CA THR A 227 6.24 7.65 -11.32
C THR A 227 5.75 7.97 -9.90
N LEU A 228 6.22 9.05 -9.28
CA LEU A 228 5.66 9.56 -8.03
C LEU A 228 4.22 10.05 -8.22
N GLY A 229 3.92 10.73 -9.34
CA GLY A 229 2.55 11.11 -9.71
C GLY A 229 1.63 9.89 -9.82
N PHE A 230 2.10 8.84 -10.48
CA PHE A 230 1.39 7.54 -10.52
C PHE A 230 1.20 6.92 -9.14
N SER A 231 2.22 6.96 -8.28
CA SER A 231 2.13 6.44 -6.91
C SER A 231 1.04 7.15 -6.11
N ILE A 232 0.96 8.49 -6.22
CA ILE A 232 -0.10 9.31 -5.59
C ILE A 232 -1.46 8.94 -6.18
N ALA A 233 -1.54 8.80 -7.50
CA ALA A 233 -2.74 8.38 -8.23
C ALA A 233 -3.08 6.89 -8.11
N SER A 234 -2.33 6.12 -7.32
CA SER A 234 -2.70 4.78 -6.85
C SER A 234 -3.23 4.84 -5.42
N LYS A 235 -2.48 5.51 -4.53
CA LYS A 235 -2.89 5.77 -3.16
C LYS A 235 -2.32 7.10 -2.67
N LEU A 236 -3.23 7.98 -2.26
CA LEU A 236 -2.91 9.37 -1.91
C LEU A 236 -1.88 9.49 -0.79
N ILE A 237 -1.76 8.48 0.07
CA ILE A 237 -0.84 8.47 1.22
C ILE A 237 0.63 8.75 0.83
N THR A 238 1.04 8.40 -0.38
CA THR A 238 2.42 8.62 -0.83
C THR A 238 2.75 10.11 -1.05
N ILE A 239 1.74 10.99 -1.06
CA ILE A 239 1.91 12.45 -1.08
C ILE A 239 2.68 12.97 0.14
N MET A 240 2.69 12.24 1.25
CA MET A 240 3.34 12.66 2.50
C MET A 240 4.87 12.81 2.38
N ILE A 241 5.48 12.08 1.44
CA ILE A 241 6.91 12.16 1.15
C ILE A 241 7.25 13.46 0.41
N TYR A 242 6.27 14.01 -0.30
CA TYR A 242 6.44 15.07 -1.29
C TYR A 242 7.09 16.36 -0.74
N PRO A 243 6.67 16.93 0.41
CA PRO A 243 7.21 18.21 0.84
C PRO A 243 8.68 18.09 1.26
N PHE A 244 9.12 16.93 1.74
CA PHE A 244 10.51 16.69 2.10
C PHE A 244 11.44 16.62 0.88
N LEU A 245 10.89 16.42 -0.32
CA LEU A 245 11.65 16.43 -1.57
C LEU A 245 12.00 17.85 -2.04
N LEU A 246 11.35 18.90 -1.51
CA LEU A 246 11.48 20.27 -2.02
C LEU A 246 12.75 21.00 -1.56
N LYS A 247 13.39 20.55 -0.47
CA LYS A 247 14.47 21.29 0.19
C LYS A 247 15.79 21.21 -0.60
N GLY A 248 16.48 22.36 -0.73
CA GLY A 248 17.86 22.43 -1.24
C GLY A 248 18.01 22.15 -2.74
N ARG A 249 16.97 22.39 -3.55
CA ARG A 249 16.99 22.20 -5.00
C ARG A 249 17.17 23.52 -5.75
N SER A 250 17.78 23.45 -6.93
CA SER A 250 17.73 24.55 -7.90
C SER A 250 16.28 24.82 -8.33
N ILE A 251 15.97 26.05 -8.77
CA ILE A 251 14.61 26.44 -9.17
C ILE A 251 14.00 25.50 -10.22
N ARG A 252 14.79 25.08 -11.22
CA ARG A 252 14.34 24.12 -12.24
C ARG A 252 13.93 22.78 -11.62
N ASN A 253 14.75 22.25 -10.72
CA ASN A 253 14.47 20.97 -10.08
C ASN A 253 13.29 21.09 -9.10
N PHE A 254 13.20 22.21 -8.38
CA PHE A 254 12.07 22.56 -7.51
C PHE A 254 10.74 22.61 -8.28
N LEU A 255 10.71 23.30 -9.42
CA LEU A 255 9.52 23.33 -10.27
C LEU A 255 9.19 21.95 -10.84
N SER A 256 10.19 21.18 -11.27
CA SER A 256 9.93 19.84 -11.83
C SER A 256 9.39 18.83 -10.83
N VAL A 257 9.84 18.86 -9.57
CA VAL A 257 9.29 17.98 -8.52
C VAL A 257 7.86 18.38 -8.18
N ILE A 258 7.47 19.65 -8.42
CA ILE A 258 6.11 20.12 -8.20
C ILE A 258 5.19 19.79 -9.37
N ILE A 259 5.57 20.24 -10.57
CA ILE A 259 4.70 20.26 -11.74
C ILE A 259 4.47 18.85 -12.27
N VAL A 260 5.52 18.02 -12.36
CA VAL A 260 5.40 16.71 -13.03
C VAL A 260 4.42 15.78 -12.31
N PRO A 261 4.47 15.59 -10.97
CA PRO A 261 3.53 14.72 -10.28
C PRO A 261 2.10 15.27 -10.32
N ILE A 262 1.92 16.59 -10.16
CA ILE A 262 0.61 17.25 -10.24
C ILE A 262 -0.02 17.05 -11.61
N VAL A 263 0.73 17.33 -12.68
CA VAL A 263 0.26 17.14 -14.06
C VAL A 263 -0.05 15.67 -14.32
N THR A 264 0.79 14.75 -13.85
CA THR A 264 0.52 13.30 -13.98
C THR A 264 -0.80 12.93 -13.32
N VAL A 265 -1.01 13.33 -12.06
CA VAL A 265 -2.28 13.06 -11.34
C VAL A 265 -3.46 13.71 -12.07
N ALA A 266 -3.34 14.98 -12.46
CA ALA A 266 -4.40 15.71 -13.17
C ALA A 266 -4.79 15.05 -14.49
N LEU A 267 -3.82 14.61 -15.29
CA LEU A 267 -4.06 13.89 -16.55
C LEU A 267 -4.77 12.55 -16.33
N LEU A 268 -4.40 11.82 -15.26
CA LEU A 268 -5.05 10.56 -14.92
C LEU A 268 -6.50 10.75 -14.45
N TYR A 269 -6.79 11.82 -13.70
CA TYR A 269 -8.15 12.14 -13.31
C TYR A 269 -8.98 12.73 -14.46
N LEU A 270 -8.35 13.40 -15.43
CA LEU A 270 -9.04 14.01 -16.56
C LEU A 270 -9.88 13.00 -17.35
N SER A 271 -9.37 11.78 -17.56
CA SER A 271 -10.12 10.73 -18.27
C SER A 271 -11.42 10.33 -17.57
N TYR A 272 -11.47 10.46 -16.25
CA TYR A 272 -12.65 10.12 -15.43
C TYR A 272 -13.55 11.31 -15.13
N SER A 273 -13.07 12.54 -15.33
CA SER A 273 -13.85 13.76 -15.10
C SER A 273 -14.79 14.13 -16.25
N ILE A 274 -14.65 13.49 -17.42
CA ILE A 274 -15.50 13.79 -18.60
C ILE A 274 -16.96 13.42 -18.34
N ASN A 275 -17.20 12.29 -17.67
CA ASN A 275 -18.55 11.73 -17.41
C ASN A 275 -18.77 11.39 -15.93
N GLY A 276 -18.06 12.04 -15.00
CA GLY A 276 -18.16 11.75 -13.57
C GLY A 276 -17.46 12.81 -12.72
N PHE A 277 -17.67 12.76 -11.41
CA PHE A 277 -17.00 13.66 -10.46
C PHE A 277 -16.15 12.85 -9.46
N PRO A 278 -14.86 12.60 -9.79
CA PRO A 278 -14.03 11.63 -9.07
C PRO A 278 -13.59 12.06 -7.66
N PHE A 279 -13.98 13.27 -7.24
CA PHE A 279 -13.66 13.82 -5.92
C PHE A 279 -14.84 13.77 -4.95
N GLU A 280 -16.06 13.47 -5.39
CA GLU A 280 -17.27 13.49 -4.55
C GLU A 280 -17.13 12.57 -3.33
N SER A 281 -16.93 11.29 -3.59
CA SER A 281 -16.80 10.28 -2.54
C SER A 281 -15.50 10.43 -1.76
N LEU A 282 -14.46 10.98 -2.37
CA LEU A 282 -13.23 11.31 -1.66
C LEU A 282 -13.47 12.41 -0.60
N PHE A 283 -14.27 13.44 -0.92
CA PHE A 283 -14.63 14.46 0.05
C PHE A 283 -15.53 13.91 1.16
N ILE A 284 -16.52 13.09 0.81
CA ILE A 284 -17.38 12.41 1.79
C ILE A 284 -16.53 11.53 2.71
N PHE A 285 -15.60 10.76 2.14
CA PHE A 285 -14.67 9.92 2.88
C PHE A 285 -13.77 10.76 3.80
N ALA A 286 -13.14 11.82 3.29
CA ALA A 286 -12.31 12.71 4.10
C ALA A 286 -13.09 13.39 5.24
N GLN A 287 -14.39 13.62 5.07
CA GLN A 287 -15.27 14.21 6.08
C GLN A 287 -15.84 13.22 7.09
N LYS A 288 -15.90 11.92 6.79
CA LYS A 288 -16.58 10.93 7.64
C LYS A 288 -15.64 9.85 8.18
N TRP A 289 -14.50 9.64 7.54
CA TRP A 289 -13.63 8.51 7.83
C TRP A 289 -12.63 8.79 8.96
N TYR A 290 -12.18 7.70 9.57
CA TYR A 290 -11.25 7.69 10.69
C TYR A 290 -9.80 7.76 10.19
N SER A 291 -8.97 8.60 10.83
CA SER A 291 -7.53 8.71 10.54
C SER A 291 -6.73 8.44 11.81
N ASN A 292 -5.64 7.68 11.72
CA ASN A 292 -4.84 7.24 12.88
C ASN A 292 -5.71 6.52 13.93
N GLY A 293 -6.06 5.26 13.66
CA GLY A 293 -7.10 4.54 14.40
C GLY A 293 -6.92 4.52 15.92
N ALA A 294 -5.68 4.41 16.41
CA ALA A 294 -5.40 4.42 17.85
C ALA A 294 -5.62 5.80 18.48
N ILE A 295 -5.04 6.86 17.90
CA ILE A 295 -5.18 8.24 18.41
C ILE A 295 -6.63 8.71 18.26
N PHE A 296 -7.26 8.44 17.11
CA PHE A 296 -8.66 8.78 16.89
C PHE A 296 -9.56 8.05 17.89
N THR A 297 -9.38 6.75 18.13
CA THR A 297 -10.18 6.01 19.11
C THR A 297 -10.01 6.57 20.53
N LEU A 298 -8.80 6.99 20.89
CA LEU A 298 -8.54 7.66 22.17
C LEU A 298 -9.30 8.99 22.26
N PHE A 299 -9.19 9.85 21.25
CA PHE A 299 -9.90 11.13 21.23
C PHE A 299 -11.41 10.96 21.14
N GLN A 300 -11.91 9.96 20.42
CA GLN A 300 -13.33 9.64 20.39
C GLN A 300 -13.85 9.25 21.78
N LYS A 301 -13.06 8.50 22.57
CA LYS A 301 -13.41 8.19 23.97
C LYS A 301 -13.40 9.42 24.88
N ILE A 302 -12.51 10.38 24.63
CA ILE A 302 -12.38 11.60 25.44
C ILE A 302 -13.48 12.61 25.11
N PHE A 303 -13.68 12.91 23.83
CA PHE A 303 -14.58 13.97 23.39
C PHE A 303 -16.01 13.48 23.15
N SER A 304 -16.21 12.18 22.92
CA SER A 304 -17.49 11.58 22.50
C SER A 304 -18.12 12.23 21.25
N ASP A 305 -17.33 12.99 20.49
CA ASP A 305 -17.73 13.71 19.29
C ASP A 305 -16.76 13.39 18.15
N ASN A 306 -17.32 12.88 17.05
CA ASN A 306 -16.56 12.44 15.87
C ASN A 306 -15.81 13.58 15.18
N PHE A 307 -16.46 14.74 15.07
CA PHE A 307 -15.89 15.90 14.42
C PHE A 307 -14.70 16.44 15.23
N ILE A 308 -14.87 16.58 16.55
CA ILE A 308 -13.81 17.06 17.46
C ILE A 308 -12.64 16.07 17.49
N ALA A 309 -12.92 14.77 17.61
CA ALA A 309 -11.87 13.74 17.60
C ALA A 309 -11.06 13.78 16.29
N ARG A 310 -11.73 13.88 15.13
CA ARG A 310 -11.07 13.97 13.82
C ARG A 310 -10.24 15.25 13.69
N LEU A 311 -10.83 16.40 14.02
CA LEU A 311 -10.14 17.69 13.94
C LEU A 311 -8.90 17.70 14.83
N THR A 312 -8.99 17.11 16.02
CA THR A 312 -7.86 17.01 16.95
C THR A 312 -6.76 16.09 16.41
N SER A 313 -7.10 14.91 15.88
CA SER A 313 -6.14 14.01 15.23
C SER A 313 -5.43 14.67 14.04
N LEU A 314 -6.18 15.34 13.17
CA LEU A 314 -5.61 16.04 12.00
C LEU A 314 -4.74 17.22 12.41
N SER A 315 -5.15 17.98 13.43
CA SER A 315 -4.35 19.09 13.96
C SER A 315 -3.04 18.60 14.56
N LEU A 316 -3.08 17.51 15.34
CA LEU A 316 -1.89 16.88 15.89
C LEU A 316 -0.94 16.42 14.79
N PHE A 317 -1.47 15.72 13.77
CA PHE A 317 -0.70 15.30 12.62
C PHE A 317 -0.06 16.50 11.89
N PHE A 318 -0.83 17.56 11.64
CA PHE A 318 -0.32 18.76 10.95
C PHE A 318 0.77 19.47 11.76
N VAL A 319 0.60 19.62 13.08
CA VAL A 319 1.61 20.20 13.96
C VAL A 319 2.89 19.35 13.94
N SER A 320 2.77 18.03 14.06
CA SER A 320 3.92 17.12 13.98
C SER A 320 4.58 17.15 12.60
N PHE A 321 3.79 17.26 11.53
CA PHE A 321 4.26 17.41 10.15
C PHE A 321 5.09 18.69 9.98
N VAL A 322 4.56 19.84 10.41
CA VAL A 322 5.23 21.14 10.30
C VAL A 322 6.52 21.13 11.11
N TRP A 323 6.49 20.64 12.36
CA TRP A 323 7.67 20.46 13.19
C TRP A 323 8.74 19.62 12.47
N LEU A 324 8.34 18.49 11.89
CA LEU A 324 9.25 17.60 11.19
C LEU A 324 9.83 18.26 9.93
N TYR A 325 9.01 19.00 9.18
CA TYR A 325 9.43 19.75 8.00
C TYR A 325 10.50 20.79 8.31
N ILE A 326 10.32 21.60 9.37
CA ILE A 326 11.29 22.64 9.76
C ILE A 326 12.49 22.08 10.52
N SER A 327 12.39 20.88 11.10
CA SER A 327 13.47 20.27 11.88
C SER A 327 14.77 20.11 11.08
N GLY A 328 15.92 20.14 11.78
CA GLY A 328 17.24 19.86 11.22
C GLY A 328 17.50 18.38 10.92
N LYS A 329 16.51 17.50 11.09
CA LYS A 329 16.64 16.06 10.85
C LYS A 329 17.01 15.75 9.40
N SER A 330 17.72 14.64 9.20
CA SER A 330 18.05 14.15 7.87
C SER A 330 16.78 13.77 7.10
N PHE A 331 16.85 13.78 5.76
CA PHE A 331 15.74 13.32 4.91
C PHE A 331 15.25 11.92 5.31
N LYS A 332 16.18 11.00 5.59
CA LYS A 332 15.86 9.62 6.01
C LYS A 332 15.03 9.58 7.30
N GLU A 333 15.44 10.35 8.31
CA GLU A 333 14.71 10.44 9.58
C GLU A 333 13.34 11.09 9.40
N LYS A 334 13.22 12.11 8.53
CA LYS A 334 11.93 12.72 8.22
C LYS A 334 10.98 11.74 7.55
N ILE A 335 11.45 10.98 6.56
CA ILE A 335 10.62 9.95 5.92
C ILE A 335 10.21 8.87 6.93
N PHE A 336 11.11 8.42 7.82
CA PHE A 336 10.75 7.45 8.85
C PHE A 336 9.68 8.01 9.81
N LEU A 337 9.93 9.19 10.38
CA LEU A 337 9.04 9.77 11.39
C LEU A 337 7.68 10.17 10.82
N ILE A 338 7.59 10.60 9.55
CA ILE A 338 6.30 11.01 9.01
C ILE A 338 5.32 9.83 8.90
N PHE A 339 5.81 8.64 8.58
CA PHE A 339 4.98 7.44 8.57
C PHE A 339 4.56 7.02 9.99
N VAL A 340 5.46 7.14 10.98
CA VAL A 340 5.17 6.87 12.40
C VAL A 340 4.15 7.88 12.98
N LEU A 341 4.12 9.11 12.47
CA LEU A 341 3.17 10.13 12.92
C LEU A 341 1.79 10.00 12.26
N PHE A 342 1.72 9.33 11.11
CA PHE A 342 0.47 9.18 10.36
C PHE A 342 -0.34 7.96 10.78
N PHE A 343 0.34 6.83 10.93
CA PHE A 343 -0.23 5.58 11.43
C PHE A 343 -0.16 5.53 12.96
#